data_AF-A0A7C7J1Z5-F1
#
_entry.id   AF-A0A7C7J1Z5-F1
#
_cell.length_a   1.000
_cell.length_b   1.000
_cell.length_c   1.000
_cell.angle_alpha   90.00
_cell.angle_beta   90.00
_cell.angle_gamma   90.00
#
_symmetry.space_group_name_H-M   'P 1'
#
loop_
_entity.id
_entity.type
_entity.pdbx_description
1 polymer ?
#
loop_
_entity_poly.entity_id
_entity_poly.type
_entity_poly.pdbx_seq_one_letter_code
_entity_poly.pdbx_strand_id
1 'polypeptide(L)'
;MTGHKVSVETVAPGDYKARGQGLTIDYGLHETRFGTCLLAITARGITYLSFAVDGDVEALVSDVARRWPRAPLQIDQAGTRKPLHKIFSSHGHQPLASTNLFLRGTNFQLKVWEALLRIPFGDTATYLQIANAIGHPKAVRAVGNAVGANPVSFLIPCHRVIQSTGAIGNYRWG
;
A
#
# COMPACT_ATOMS: atom_id res chain seq x y z
N MET A 1 -15.13 16.64 -6.84
CA MET A 1 -13.81 16.49 -6.19
C MET A 1 -13.96 15.67 -4.92
N THR A 2 -13.88 14.34 -5.01
CA THR A 2 -13.97 13.46 -3.82
C THR A 2 -12.77 12.53 -3.82
N GLY A 3 -11.59 13.11 -3.58
CA GLY A 3 -10.36 12.35 -3.36
C GLY A 3 -10.38 11.72 -1.98
N HIS A 4 -10.04 10.44 -1.88
CA HIS A 4 -9.72 9.80 -0.61
C HIS A 4 -8.64 10.64 0.09
N LYS A 5 -8.91 11.20 1.28
CA LYS A 5 -7.95 12.06 1.98
C LYS A 5 -6.94 11.21 2.76
N VAL A 6 -6.09 10.52 2.00
CA VAL A 6 -4.94 9.78 2.49
C VAL A 6 -3.76 10.75 2.57
N SER A 7 -3.16 10.91 3.75
CA SER A 7 -1.87 11.61 3.87
C SER A 7 -0.74 10.60 3.74
N VAL A 8 0.32 10.99 3.05
CA VAL A 8 1.51 10.16 2.88
C VAL A 8 2.67 10.81 3.59
N GLU A 9 3.25 10.06 4.51
CA GLU A 9 4.51 10.37 5.16
C GLU A 9 5.54 9.36 4.67
N THR A 10 6.63 9.85 4.08
CA THR A 10 7.70 9.01 3.57
C THR A 10 8.85 8.97 4.56
N VAL A 11 9.46 7.80 4.71
CA VAL A 11 10.67 7.65 5.52
C VAL A 11 11.78 8.59 5.02
N ALA A 12 12.34 9.41 5.91
CA ALA A 12 13.44 10.30 5.58
C ALA A 12 14.71 9.49 5.17
N PRO A 13 15.64 10.05 4.38
CA PRO A 13 16.81 9.30 3.91
C PRO A 13 17.67 8.67 5.02
N GLY A 14 17.78 9.33 6.19
CA GLY A 14 18.45 8.79 7.37
C GLY A 14 17.72 7.58 7.97
N ASP A 15 16.42 7.72 8.20
CA ASP A 15 15.54 6.66 8.72
C ASP A 15 15.45 5.46 7.75
N TYR A 16 15.56 5.71 6.44
CA TYR A 16 15.55 4.64 5.43
C TYR A 16 16.75 3.70 5.58
N LYS A 17 17.92 4.26 5.92
CA LYS A 17 19.15 3.52 6.25
C LYS A 17 19.08 2.87 7.62
N ALA A 18 18.34 3.46 8.56
CA ALA A 18 18.08 2.90 9.88
C ALA A 18 17.22 1.63 9.82
N ARG A 19 16.54 1.35 8.69
CA ARG A 19 15.83 0.09 8.39
C ARG A 19 14.80 -0.30 9.47
N GLY A 20 14.17 0.68 10.11
CA GLY A 20 13.17 0.47 11.17
C GLY A 20 13.72 0.51 12.59
N GLN A 21 15.00 0.83 12.80
CA GLN A 21 15.55 1.02 14.14
C GLN A 21 14.79 2.14 14.87
N GLY A 22 14.31 1.84 16.09
CA GLY A 22 13.49 2.76 16.89
C GLY A 22 12.01 2.81 16.52
N LEU A 23 11.57 1.97 15.58
CA LEU A 23 10.16 1.80 15.20
C LEU A 23 9.63 0.49 15.79
N THR A 24 8.42 0.51 16.33
CA THR A 24 7.65 -0.72 16.62
C THR A 24 6.55 -0.86 15.58
N ILE A 25 6.34 -2.09 15.09
CA ILE A 25 5.28 -2.41 14.14
C ILE A 25 4.29 -3.37 14.80
N ASP A 26 3.09 -2.87 15.03
CA ASP A 26 1.97 -3.66 15.52
C ASP A 26 1.18 -4.18 14.32
N TYR A 27 0.83 -5.46 14.30
CA TYR A 27 0.05 -6.03 13.21
C TYR A 27 -1.06 -6.96 13.67
N GLY A 28 -2.07 -7.14 12.83
CA GLY A 28 -3.15 -8.10 13.03
C GLY A 28 -3.60 -8.72 11.71
N LEU A 29 -4.16 -9.92 11.82
CA LEU A 29 -4.70 -10.70 10.70
C LEU A 29 -6.23 -10.64 10.75
N HIS A 30 -6.87 -10.15 9.69
CA HIS A 30 -8.31 -9.90 9.71
C HIS A 30 -8.98 -10.53 8.50
N GLU A 31 -10.11 -11.19 8.76
CA GLU A 31 -10.99 -11.67 7.70
C GLU A 31 -11.71 -10.49 7.03
N THR A 32 -11.72 -10.51 5.70
CA THR A 32 -12.38 -9.48 4.89
C THR A 32 -13.10 -10.14 3.72
N ARG A 33 -13.93 -9.37 3.01
CA ARG A 33 -14.55 -9.83 1.75
C ARG A 33 -13.57 -10.17 0.63
N PHE A 34 -12.29 -9.86 0.81
CA PHE A 34 -11.20 -10.14 -0.13
C PHE A 34 -10.26 -11.24 0.38
N GLY A 35 -10.68 -12.00 1.40
CA GLY A 35 -9.86 -12.97 2.12
C GLY A 35 -9.15 -12.37 3.34
N THR A 36 -8.32 -13.19 3.99
CA THR A 36 -7.51 -12.79 5.13
C THR A 36 -6.52 -11.71 4.72
N CYS A 37 -6.44 -10.62 5.47
CA CYS A 37 -5.47 -9.57 5.27
C CYS A 37 -4.61 -9.33 6.51
N LEU A 38 -3.37 -8.90 6.30
CA LEU A 38 -2.51 -8.38 7.35
C LEU A 38 -2.53 -6.85 7.28
N LEU A 39 -2.90 -6.21 8.39
CA LEU A 39 -2.74 -4.77 8.59
C LEU A 39 -1.61 -4.53 9.59
N ALA A 40 -0.60 -3.75 9.20
CA ALA A 40 0.49 -3.34 10.08
C ALA A 40 0.53 -1.81 10.24
N ILE A 41 0.66 -1.37 11.48
CA ILE A 41 0.64 0.02 11.90
C ILE A 41 1.86 0.36 12.73
N THR A 42 2.17 1.65 12.77
CA THR A 42 3.19 2.25 13.61
C THR A 42 2.60 3.47 14.30
N ALA A 43 3.31 4.07 15.26
CA ALA A 43 2.91 5.36 15.83
C ALA A 43 2.76 6.48 14.77
N ARG A 44 3.38 6.33 13.60
CA ARG A 44 3.32 7.30 12.49
C ARG A 44 2.15 7.03 11.54
N GLY A 45 1.65 5.80 11.45
CA GLY A 45 0.55 5.46 10.55
C GLY A 45 0.61 4.03 10.02
N ILE A 46 -0.25 3.73 9.03
CA ILE A 46 -0.31 2.42 8.37
C ILE A 46 0.92 2.25 7.51
N THR A 47 1.69 1.19 7.75
CA THR A 47 2.86 0.87 6.92
C THR A 47 2.61 -0.29 5.97
N TYR A 48 1.62 -1.14 6.25
CA TYR A 48 1.33 -2.32 5.46
C TYR A 48 -0.15 -2.69 5.49
N LEU A 49 -0.71 -3.02 4.32
CA LEU A 49 -2.00 -3.66 4.18
C LEU A 49 -1.92 -4.58 2.96
N SER A 50 -2.08 -5.88 3.16
CA SER A 50 -2.01 -6.85 2.07
C SER A 50 -2.85 -8.08 2.36
N PHE A 51 -3.28 -8.78 1.32
CA PHE A 51 -4.15 -9.95 1.39
C PHE A 51 -3.33 -11.22 1.20
N ALA A 52 -3.70 -12.30 1.88
CA ALA A 52 -3.05 -13.59 1.73
C ALA A 52 -3.43 -14.20 0.38
N VAL A 53 -2.44 -14.79 -0.32
CA VAL A 53 -2.69 -15.64 -1.49
C VAL A 53 -2.71 -17.08 -0.99
N ASP A 54 -3.73 -17.84 -1.38
CA ASP A 54 -3.89 -19.25 -0.98
C ASP A 54 -3.85 -19.48 0.55
N GLY A 55 -4.23 -18.46 1.32
CA GLY A 55 -4.21 -18.50 2.79
C GLY A 55 -2.82 -18.33 3.43
N ASP A 56 -1.77 -18.04 2.66
CA ASP A 56 -0.41 -17.87 3.18
C ASP A 56 -0.23 -16.53 3.92
N VAL A 57 -0.57 -16.53 5.21
CA VAL A 57 -0.37 -15.38 6.11
C VAL A 57 1.08 -15.20 6.53
N GLU A 58 1.89 -16.27 6.53
CA GLU A 58 3.30 -16.22 6.91
C GLU A 58 4.13 -15.45 5.87
N ALA A 59 3.76 -15.57 4.59
CA ALA A 59 4.33 -14.72 3.54
C ALA A 59 4.07 -13.23 3.78
N LEU A 60 2.90 -12.86 4.36
CA LEU A 60 2.60 -11.48 4.68
C LEU A 60 3.49 -10.98 5.82
N VAL A 61 3.58 -11.72 6.92
CA VAL A 61 4.44 -11.37 8.06
C VAL A 61 5.90 -11.25 7.61
N SER A 62 6.35 -12.20 6.80
CA SER A 62 7.70 -12.21 6.20
C SER A 62 7.96 -10.98 5.32
N ASP A 63 6.97 -10.50 4.56
CA ASP A 63 7.14 -9.28 3.76
C ASP A 63 7.26 -8.02 4.63
N VAL A 64 6.49 -7.91 5.70
CA VAL A 64 6.64 -6.79 6.66
C VAL A 64 8.05 -6.81 7.28
N ALA A 65 8.50 -7.98 7.76
CA ALA A 65 9.84 -8.14 8.32
C ALA A 65 10.95 -7.80 7.32
N ARG A 66 10.81 -8.19 6.06
CA ARG A 66 11.76 -7.86 4.99
C ARG A 66 11.83 -6.35 4.71
N ARG A 67 10.69 -5.66 4.79
CA ARG A 67 10.60 -4.21 4.60
C ARG A 67 11.18 -3.44 5.78
N TRP A 68 11.09 -3.99 6.99
CA TRP A 68 11.51 -3.34 8.24
C TRP A 68 12.38 -4.26 9.11
N PRO A 69 13.58 -4.65 8.64
CA PRO A 69 14.36 -5.72 9.28
C PRO A 69 14.94 -5.35 10.65
N ARG A 70 14.81 -4.10 11.09
CA ARG A 70 15.23 -3.65 12.44
C ARG A 70 14.08 -3.13 13.29
N ALA A 71 12.84 -3.26 12.84
CA ALA A 71 11.67 -2.94 13.65
C ALA A 71 11.13 -4.23 14.28
N PRO A 72 10.97 -4.33 15.61
CA PRO A 72 10.22 -5.42 16.21
C PRO A 72 8.79 -5.46 15.65
N LEU A 73 8.36 -6.66 15.26
CA LEU A 73 6.98 -6.95 14.92
C LEU A 73 6.26 -7.53 16.12
N GLN A 74 5.09 -7.00 16.43
CA GLN A 74 4.26 -7.42 17.55
C GLN A 74 2.83 -7.68 17.05
N ILE A 75 2.24 -8.77 17.50
CA ILE A 75 0.83 -9.05 17.20
C ILE A 75 -0.02 -8.20 18.13
N ASP A 76 -0.84 -7.32 17.55
CA ASP A 76 -1.90 -6.58 18.23
C ASP A 76 -3.18 -6.63 17.40
N GLN A 77 -3.87 -7.76 17.52
CA GLN A 77 -5.16 -8.01 16.86
C GLN A 77 -6.23 -6.99 17.28
N ALA A 78 -6.20 -6.54 18.53
CA ALA A 78 -7.21 -5.64 19.08
C ALA A 78 -6.99 -4.20 18.62
N GLY A 79 -5.75 -3.69 18.68
CA GLY A 79 -5.40 -2.34 18.28
C GLY A 79 -5.53 -2.10 16.77
N THR A 80 -5.32 -3.13 15.94
CA THR A 80 -5.46 -3.02 14.48
C THR A 80 -6.90 -3.09 13.97
N ARG A 81 -7.84 -3.60 14.78
CA ARG A 81 -9.25 -3.78 14.39
C ARG A 81 -10.00 -2.48 14.10
N LYS A 82 -9.79 -1.43 14.92
CA LYS A 82 -10.45 -0.13 14.70
C LYS A 82 -9.95 0.57 13.41
N PRO A 83 -8.63 0.66 13.15
CA PRO A 83 -8.10 1.08 11.87
C PRO A 83 -8.65 0.26 10.69
N LEU A 84 -8.69 -1.08 10.80
CA LEU A 84 -9.23 -1.95 9.76
C LEU A 84 -10.69 -1.65 9.45
N HIS A 85 -11.54 -1.57 10.48
CA HIS A 85 -12.95 -1.22 10.30
C HIS A 85 -13.11 0.13 9.59
N LYS A 86 -12.29 1.13 9.94
CA LYS A 86 -12.31 2.44 9.27
C LYS A 86 -11.98 2.34 7.77
N ILE A 87 -11.05 1.47 7.39
CA ILE A 87 -10.64 1.24 5.99
C ILE A 87 -11.81 0.65 5.18
N PHE A 88 -12.51 -0.35 5.71
CA PHE A 88 -13.54 -1.08 4.94
C PHE A 88 -14.98 -0.59 5.14
N SER A 89 -15.28 0.11 6.22
CA SER A 89 -16.63 0.65 6.48
C SER A 89 -16.92 1.94 5.72
N SER A 90 -15.90 2.54 5.10
CA SER A 90 -16.04 3.68 4.19
C SER A 90 -16.70 3.22 2.88
N HIS A 91 -18.02 3.07 2.89
CA HIS A 91 -18.82 2.82 1.69
C HIS A 91 -18.78 4.05 0.79
N GLY A 92 -18.85 3.83 -0.53
CA GLY A 92 -18.70 4.81 -1.61
C GLY A 92 -18.96 6.28 -1.24
N HIS A 93 -18.03 7.14 -1.67
CA HIS A 93 -18.03 8.61 -1.56
C HIS A 93 -17.57 9.24 -0.25
N GLN A 94 -17.42 8.52 0.87
CA GLN A 94 -16.73 9.10 2.03
C GLN A 94 -15.22 9.01 1.83
N PRO A 95 -14.48 10.15 1.88
CA PRO A 95 -13.03 10.10 2.00
C PRO A 95 -12.72 9.25 3.22
N LEU A 96 -11.81 8.28 3.08
CA LEU A 96 -11.17 7.64 4.23
C LEU A 96 -10.70 8.77 5.13
N ALA A 97 -11.41 9.02 6.24
CA ALA A 97 -11.16 10.19 7.06
C ALA A 97 -9.72 10.11 7.56
N SER A 98 -8.83 10.98 7.08
CA SER A 98 -7.40 11.08 7.48
C SER A 98 -6.75 9.75 7.88
N THR A 99 -6.50 8.87 6.91
CA THR A 99 -5.62 7.73 7.10
C THR A 99 -4.21 8.16 6.73
N ASN A 100 -3.29 8.17 7.69
CA ASN A 100 -1.87 8.44 7.41
C ASN A 100 -1.17 7.14 6.99
N LEU A 101 -0.49 7.19 5.85
CA LEU A 101 0.40 6.13 5.40
C LEU A 101 1.83 6.49 5.74
N PHE A 102 2.55 5.54 6.33
CA PHE A 102 3.98 5.66 6.58
C PHE A 102 4.74 4.74 5.63
N LEU A 103 5.29 5.31 4.55
CA LEU A 103 5.81 4.55 3.40
C LEU A 103 7.33 4.52 3.37
N ARG A 104 7.87 3.30 3.23
CA ARG A 104 9.27 3.02 2.95
C ARG A 104 9.41 2.48 1.53
N GLY A 105 10.12 3.21 0.66
CA GLY A 105 10.40 2.81 -0.71
C GLY A 105 11.51 3.63 -1.33
N THR A 106 11.96 3.25 -2.52
CA THR A 106 12.86 4.09 -3.32
C THR A 106 12.14 5.35 -3.78
N ASN A 107 12.87 6.42 -4.13
CA ASN A 107 12.26 7.64 -4.68
C ASN A 107 11.37 7.34 -5.90
N PHE A 108 11.75 6.36 -6.73
CA PHE A 108 10.93 5.93 -7.86
C PHE A 108 9.63 5.25 -7.41
N GLN A 109 9.70 4.33 -6.44
CA GLN A 109 8.52 3.67 -5.89
C GLN A 109 7.56 4.66 -5.24
N LEU A 110 8.07 5.60 -4.44
CA LEU A 110 7.27 6.62 -3.77
C LEU A 110 6.53 7.49 -4.79
N LYS A 111 7.22 7.98 -5.84
CA LYS A 111 6.58 8.73 -6.93
C LYS A 111 5.49 7.93 -7.64
N VAL A 112 5.72 6.64 -7.88
CA VAL A 112 4.70 5.75 -8.47
C VAL A 112 3.49 5.65 -7.54
N TRP A 113 3.68 5.32 -6.26
CA TRP A 113 2.59 5.16 -5.30
C TRP A 113 1.80 6.45 -5.08
N GLU A 114 2.46 7.61 -5.05
CA GLU A 114 1.81 8.93 -5.03
C GLU A 114 0.98 9.18 -6.29
N ALA A 115 1.47 8.77 -7.47
CA ALA A 115 0.69 8.87 -8.71
C ALA A 115 -0.55 7.97 -8.68
N LEU A 116 -0.46 6.77 -8.08
CA LEU A 116 -1.61 5.87 -7.91
C LEU A 116 -2.71 6.51 -7.04
N LEU A 117 -2.33 7.18 -5.96
CA LEU A 117 -3.29 7.85 -5.07
C LEU A 117 -4.09 8.98 -5.76
N ARG A 118 -3.62 9.47 -6.91
CA ARG A 118 -4.32 10.49 -7.71
C ARG A 118 -5.38 9.90 -8.64
N ILE A 119 -5.43 8.58 -8.82
CA ILE A 119 -6.45 7.91 -9.66
C ILE A 119 -7.79 7.98 -8.92
N PRO A 120 -8.82 8.64 -9.47
CA PRO A 120 -10.14 8.73 -8.82
C PRO A 120 -10.79 7.37 -8.62
N PHE A 121 -11.77 7.31 -7.71
CA PHE A 121 -12.59 6.12 -7.55
C PHE A 121 -13.46 5.91 -8.81
N GLY A 122 -13.51 4.68 -9.31
CA GLY A 122 -14.23 4.33 -10.54
C GLY A 122 -13.39 4.47 -11.81
N ASP A 123 -12.25 5.15 -11.74
CA ASP A 123 -11.36 5.36 -12.89
C ASP A 123 -10.20 4.35 -12.92
N THR A 124 -9.63 4.17 -14.10
CA THR A 124 -8.42 3.38 -14.32
C THR A 124 -7.34 4.20 -15.00
N ALA A 125 -6.09 3.78 -14.84
CA ALA A 125 -4.95 4.35 -15.55
C ALA A 125 -4.10 3.22 -16.16
N THR A 126 -3.41 3.50 -17.24
CA THR A 126 -2.45 2.55 -17.84
C THR A 126 -1.08 2.71 -17.20
N TYR A 127 -0.26 1.65 -17.24
CA TYR A 127 1.15 1.75 -16.81
C TYR A 127 1.91 2.89 -17.52
N LEU A 128 1.59 3.15 -18.79
CA LEU A 128 2.17 4.26 -19.55
C LEU A 128 1.70 5.63 -19.03
N GLN A 129 0.42 5.78 -18.69
CA GLN A 129 -0.09 7.02 -18.08
C GLN A 129 0.60 7.31 -16.74
N ILE A 130 0.84 6.30 -15.92
CA ILE A 130 1.60 6.46 -14.67
C ILE A 130 3.06 6.83 -14.97
N ALA A 131 3.70 6.16 -15.93
CA ALA A 131 5.06 6.47 -16.35
C ALA A 131 5.21 7.93 -16.84
N ASN A 132 4.22 8.43 -17.59
CA ASN A 132 4.16 9.82 -18.02
C ASN A 132 3.95 10.77 -16.83
N ALA A 133 3.03 10.45 -15.92
CA ALA A 133 2.70 11.29 -14.76
C ALA A 133 3.90 11.48 -13.81
N ILE A 134 4.83 10.52 -13.75
CA ILE A 134 6.06 10.63 -12.94
C ILE A 134 7.27 11.18 -13.72
N GLY A 135 7.09 11.57 -14.99
CA GLY A 135 8.16 12.13 -15.84
C GLY A 135 9.13 11.10 -16.43
N HIS A 136 8.76 9.82 -16.45
CA HIS A 136 9.61 8.72 -16.94
C HIS A 136 8.87 7.85 -17.99
N PRO A 137 8.52 8.39 -19.17
CA PRO A 137 7.68 7.72 -20.18
C PRO A 137 8.21 6.34 -20.63
N LYS A 138 9.53 6.15 -20.63
CA LYS A 138 10.18 4.88 -21.03
C LYS A 138 10.22 3.83 -19.92
N ALA A 139 9.78 4.15 -18.70
CA ALA A 139 9.94 3.31 -17.51
C ALA A 139 8.72 2.40 -17.22
N VAL A 140 7.91 2.06 -18.22
CA VAL A 140 6.65 1.30 -18.06
C VAL A 140 6.84 0.00 -17.26
N ARG A 141 7.89 -0.78 -17.56
CA ARG A 141 8.19 -2.03 -16.82
C ARG A 141 8.57 -1.75 -15.36
N ALA A 142 9.38 -0.72 -15.12
CA ALA A 142 9.76 -0.33 -13.76
C ALA A 142 8.54 0.17 -12.95
N VAL A 143 7.61 0.88 -13.60
CA VAL A 143 6.31 1.22 -13.01
C VAL A 143 5.55 -0.04 -12.63
N GLY A 144 5.46 -1.05 -13.50
CA GLY A 144 4.82 -2.33 -13.19
C GLY A 144 5.41 -2.98 -11.92
N ASN A 145 6.73 -3.02 -11.80
CA ASN A 145 7.40 -3.53 -10.61
C ASN A 145 7.08 -2.71 -9.36
N ALA A 146 7.03 -1.37 -9.46
CA ALA A 146 6.70 -0.49 -8.35
C ALA A 146 5.22 -0.62 -7.92
N VAL A 147 4.30 -0.75 -8.87
CA VAL A 147 2.87 -1.04 -8.62
C VAL A 147 2.73 -2.36 -7.87
N GLY A 148 3.41 -3.42 -8.35
CA GLY A 148 3.44 -4.71 -7.67
C GLY A 148 4.09 -4.64 -6.28
N ALA A 149 5.06 -3.77 -6.04
CA ALA A 149 5.74 -3.62 -4.76
C ALA A 149 4.97 -2.79 -3.71
N ASN A 150 3.75 -2.34 -4.01
CA ASN A 150 2.90 -1.55 -3.12
C ASN A 150 2.71 -2.24 -1.74
N PRO A 151 3.16 -1.64 -0.63
CA PRO A 151 2.98 -2.21 0.70
C PRO A 151 1.56 -2.04 1.27
N VAL A 152 0.78 -1.09 0.76
CA VAL A 152 -0.54 -0.74 1.32
C VAL A 152 -1.61 -0.91 0.24
N SER A 153 -1.88 -2.16 -0.11
CA SER A 153 -2.95 -2.56 -1.03
C SER A 153 -4.29 -1.99 -0.59
N PHE A 154 -5.23 -1.87 -1.53
CA PHE A 154 -6.55 -1.23 -1.36
C PHE A 154 -6.51 0.28 -1.12
N LEU A 155 -5.72 0.78 -0.15
CA LEU A 155 -5.56 2.20 0.13
C LEU A 155 -4.74 2.93 -0.94
N ILE A 156 -3.60 2.37 -1.35
CA ILE A 156 -2.91 2.76 -2.58
C ILE A 156 -3.52 1.91 -3.70
N PRO A 157 -4.23 2.52 -4.68
CA PRO A 157 -5.11 1.79 -5.58
C PRO A 157 -4.36 1.15 -6.76
N CYS A 158 -3.45 0.21 -6.49
CA CYS A 158 -2.71 -0.53 -7.50
C CYS A 158 -3.59 -1.35 -8.45
N HIS A 159 -4.78 -1.78 -7.99
CA HIS A 159 -5.79 -2.47 -8.80
C HIS A 159 -6.42 -1.61 -9.91
N ARG A 160 -6.20 -0.29 -9.90
CA ARG A 160 -6.70 0.62 -10.94
C ARG A 160 -5.73 0.77 -12.10
N VAL A 161 -4.60 0.04 -12.09
CA VAL A 161 -3.60 0.10 -13.18
C VAL A 161 -3.77 -1.07 -14.12
N ILE A 162 -4.02 -0.78 -15.40
CA ILE A 162 -4.25 -1.76 -16.46
C ILE A 162 -3.22 -1.65 -17.59
N GLN A 163 -3.16 -2.67 -18.45
CA GLN A 163 -2.35 -2.58 -19.67
C GLN A 163 -2.99 -1.62 -20.67
N SER A 164 -2.17 -1.01 -21.55
CA SER A 164 -2.64 -0.06 -22.57
C SER A 164 -3.60 -0.67 -23.59
N THR A 165 -3.62 -1.99 -23.71
CA THR A 165 -4.57 -2.76 -24.54
C THR A 165 -5.96 -2.87 -23.92
N GLY A 166 -6.19 -2.32 -22.71
CA GLY A 166 -7.40 -2.51 -21.94
C GLY A 166 -7.45 -3.82 -21.15
N ALA A 167 -6.44 -4.69 -21.32
CA ALA A 167 -6.32 -5.91 -20.52
C ALA A 167 -5.96 -5.58 -19.07
N ILE A 168 -6.64 -6.23 -18.13
CA ILE A 168 -6.21 -6.28 -16.73
C ILE A 168 -4.90 -7.09 -16.74
N GLY A 169 -3.75 -6.42 -16.62
CA GLY A 169 -2.47 -7.12 -16.51
C GLY A 169 -2.35 -7.84 -15.16
N ASN A 170 -1.47 -8.85 -15.06
CA ASN A 170 -1.21 -9.65 -13.85
C ASN A 170 -1.32 -8.82 -12.56
N TYR A 171 -2.49 -8.88 -11.94
CA TYR A 171 -2.71 -8.25 -10.66
C TYR A 171 -2.05 -9.16 -9.61
N ARG A 172 -1.34 -8.55 -8.67
CA ARG A 172 -0.50 -9.31 -7.72
C ARG A 172 -1.29 -10.32 -6.86
N TRP A 173 -2.61 -10.22 -6.85
CA TRP A 173 -3.51 -11.04 -6.04
C TRP A 173 -4.56 -11.80 -6.88
N GLY A 174 -4.31 -11.96 -8.20
CA GLY A 174 -5.19 -12.65 -9.15
C GLY A 174 -5.13 -12.04 -10.54
#